data_AF-A0A2S9GIQ1-F1
#
_entry.id   AF-A0A2S9GIQ1-F1
#
_cell.length_a   1.000
_cell.length_b   1.000
_cell.length_c   1.000
_cell.angle_alpha   90.00
_cell.angle_beta   90.00
_cell.angle_gamma   90.00
#
_symmetry.space_group_name_H-M   'P 1'
#
loop_
_entity.id
_entity.type
_entity.pdbx_description
1 polymer ?
#
loop_
_entity_poly.entity_id
_entity_poly.type
_entity_poly.pdbx_seq_one_letter_code
_entity_poly.pdbx_strand_id
1 'polypeptide(L)' 'MPRVSGLAVSPDGSRVVTTVARLNDKRTEFVTALWELDPAGAQPARRITHGAKGESSPEFTAGGDLLFL' A
#
# COMPACT_ATOMS: atom_id res chain seq x y z
N MET A 1 -5.50 -15.46 -5.37
CA MET A 1 -4.60 -14.34 -5.77
C MET A 1 -4.78 -13.18 -4.82
N PRO A 2 -3.71 -12.42 -4.50
CA PRO A 2 -3.84 -11.16 -3.76
C PRO A 2 -4.71 -10.19 -4.56
N ARG A 3 -5.47 -9.35 -3.84
CA ARG A 3 -6.28 -8.28 -4.46
C ARG A 3 -5.53 -6.97 -4.30
N VAL A 4 -5.53 -6.15 -5.35
CA VAL A 4 -4.90 -4.83 -5.37
C VAL A 4 -6.00 -3.78 -5.53
N SER A 5 -5.95 -2.73 -4.72
CA SER A 5 -6.94 -1.65 -4.73
C SER A 5 -6.33 -0.35 -4.20
N GLY A 6 -6.91 0.78 -4.58
CA GLY A 6 -6.38 2.10 -4.21
C GLY A 6 -5.03 2.39 -4.88
N LEU A 7 -4.80 3.65 -5.22
CA LEU A 7 -3.54 4.11 -5.79
C LEU A 7 -3.34 5.55 -5.39
N ALA A 8 -2.20 5.85 -4.77
CA ALA A 8 -1.78 7.19 -4.44
C ALA A 8 -0.39 7.43 -5.03
N VAL A 9 -0.19 8.62 -5.59
CA VAL A 9 1.09 9.07 -6.12
C VAL A 9 1.48 10.33 -5.36
N SER A 10 2.73 10.41 -4.90
CA SER A 10 3.22 11.62 -4.24
C SER A 10 3.21 12.81 -5.20
N PRO A 11 3.10 14.06 -4.72
CA PRO A 11 3.03 15.24 -5.61
C PRO A 11 4.24 15.39 -6.55
N ASP A 12 5.42 14.92 -6.13
CA ASP A 12 6.65 14.92 -6.91
C ASP A 12 6.79 13.69 -7.84
N GLY A 13 5.84 12.75 -7.80
CA GLY A 13 5.82 11.53 -8.60
C GLY A 13 6.84 10.46 -8.16
N SER A 14 7.63 10.71 -7.12
CA SER A 14 8.72 9.81 -6.71
C SER A 14 8.24 8.55 -5.99
N ARG A 15 7.01 8.55 -5.46
CA ARG A 15 6.43 7.46 -4.69
C ARG A 15 5.05 7.08 -5.21
N VAL A 16 4.82 5.78 -5.34
CA VAL A 16 3.52 5.20 -5.70
C VAL A 16 3.14 4.19 -4.62
N VAL A 17 1.95 4.31 -4.06
CA VAL A 17 1.45 3.43 -2.99
C VAL A 17 0.11 2.82 -3.39
N THR A 18 -0.05 1.53 -3.14
CA THR A 18 -1.30 0.78 -3.34
C THR A 18 -1.65 -0.05 -2.11
N THR A 19 -2.89 -0.51 -2.02
CA THR A 19 -3.33 -1.46 -0.99
C THR A 19 -3.32 -2.86 -1.56
N VAL A 20 -2.74 -3.81 -0.83
CA VAL A 20 -2.72 -5.24 -1.20
C VAL A 20 -3.36 -6.07 -0.10
N ALA A 21 -4.40 -6.82 -0.45
CA ALA A 21 -5.03 -7.79 0.45
C ALA A 21 -4.39 -9.18 0.30
N ARG A 22 -3.93 -9.75 1.42
CA ARG A 22 -3.41 -11.13 1.50
C ARG A 22 -4.06 -11.87 2.65
N LEU A 23 -4.08 -13.20 2.58
CA LEU A 23 -4.49 -14.00 3.73
C LEU A 23 -3.53 -13.76 4.90
N ASN A 24 -4.08 -13.68 6.11
CA ASN A 24 -3.29 -13.74 7.34
C ASN A 24 -2.55 -15.08 7.46
N ASP A 25 -1.64 -15.20 8.43
CA ASP A 25 -0.82 -16.41 8.61
C ASP A 25 -1.66 -17.67 8.85
N LYS A 26 -2.80 -17.50 9.53
CA LYS A 26 -3.77 -18.58 9.80
C LYS A 26 -4.62 -18.95 8.58
N ARG A 27 -4.55 -18.17 7.50
CA ARG A 27 -5.37 -18.30 6.29
C ARG A 27 -6.88 -18.26 6.53
N THR A 28 -7.31 -17.49 7.52
CA THR A 28 -8.73 -17.38 7.91
C THR A 28 -9.39 -16.09 7.44
N GLU A 29 -8.61 -15.04 7.17
CA GLU A 29 -9.13 -13.75 6.74
C GLU A 29 -8.15 -13.05 5.79
N PHE A 30 -8.68 -12.14 4.97
CA PHE A 30 -7.85 -11.22 4.19
C PHE A 30 -7.56 -9.97 5.00
N VAL A 31 -6.28 -9.63 5.12
CA VAL A 31 -5.79 -8.40 5.74
C VAL A 31 -5.13 -7.55 4.68
N THR A 32 -5.49 -6.27 4.64
CA THR A 32 -4.87 -5.30 3.75
C THR A 32 -3.61 -4.71 4.35
N ALA A 33 -2.69 -4.30 3.50
CA ALA A 33 -1.56 -3.46 3.90
C ALA A 33 -1.23 -2.54 2.74
N LEU A 34 -0.56 -1.42 3.05
CA LEU A 34 0.00 -0.54 2.04
C LEU A 34 1.33 -1.08 1.54
N TRP A 35 1.52 -0.96 0.22
CA TRP A 35 2.71 -1.36 -0.50
C TRP A 35 3.21 -0.19 -1.34
N GLU A 36 4.48 0.10 -1.23
CA GLU A 36 5.18 1.04 -2.10
C GLU A 36 5.64 0.31 -3.37
N LEU A 37 5.39 0.93 -4.51
CA LEU A 37 5.76 0.47 -5.84
C LEU A 37 6.88 1.37 -6.35
N ASP A 38 7.88 0.77 -7.00
CA ASP A 38 8.86 1.52 -7.78
C ASP A 38 8.22 2.01 -9.08
N PRO A 39 8.10 3.34 -9.31
CA PRO A 39 7.52 3.89 -10.54
C PRO A 39 8.30 3.47 -11.79
N ALA A 40 9.60 3.21 -11.67
CA ALA A 40 10.45 2.77 -12.78
C ALA A 40 10.37 1.25 -13.02
N GLY A 41 9.76 0.49 -12.10
CA GLY A 41 9.62 -0.96 -12.20
C GLY A 41 10.95 -1.74 -12.09
N ALA A 42 12.01 -1.12 -11.58
CA ALA A 42 13.31 -1.74 -11.41
C ALA A 42 13.43 -2.54 -10.10
N GLN A 43 12.65 -2.16 -9.07
CA GLN A 43 12.63 -2.81 -7.75
C GLN A 43 11.28 -3.47 -7.46
N PRO A 44 11.27 -4.59 -6.71
CA PRO A 44 10.04 -5.22 -6.28
C PRO A 44 9.25 -4.34 -5.32
N ALA A 45 7.91 -4.50 -5.34
CA ALA A 45 7.03 -3.82 -4.40
C ALA A 45 7.36 -4.19 -2.93
N ARG A 46 7.25 -3.21 -2.03
CA ARG A 46 7.60 -3.37 -0.61
C ARG A 46 6.43 -3.01 0.30
N ARG A 47 6.11 -3.87 1.26
CA ARG A 47 5.11 -3.60 2.31
C ARG A 47 5.62 -2.49 3.25
N ILE A 48 4.78 -1.50 3.55
CA ILE A 48 5.15 -0.37 4.42
C ILE A 48 4.30 -0.27 5.69
N THR A 49 3.11 -0.90 5.76
CA THR A 49 2.28 -0.97 6.98
C THR A 49 2.13 -2.41 7.46
N HIS A 50 1.96 -2.60 8.77
CA HIS A 50 2.00 -3.93 9.42
C HIS A 50 0.90 -4.13 10.47
N GLY A 51 -0.13 -3.28 10.51
CA GLY A 51 -1.20 -3.37 11.50
C GLY A 51 -2.07 -4.61 11.31
N ALA A 52 -2.57 -5.13 12.42
CA ALA A 52 -3.36 -6.37 12.44
C ALA A 52 -4.76 -6.20 11.83
N LYS A 53 -5.34 -5.00 11.89
CA LYS A 53 -6.67 -4.69 11.32
C LYS A 53 -6.62 -4.38 9.82
N GLY A 54 -5.42 -4.17 9.29
CA GLY A 54 -5.18 -3.70 7.94
C GLY A 54 -5.37 -2.21 7.79
N GLU A 55 -4.75 -1.69 6.72
CA GLU A 55 -4.80 -0.29 6.33
C GLU A 55 -5.34 -0.15 4.91
N SER A 56 -5.90 1.01 4.60
CA SER A 56 -6.63 1.27 3.36
C SER A 56 -6.61 2.75 2.96
N SER A 57 -7.17 3.06 1.79
CA SER A 57 -7.37 4.44 1.30
C SER A 57 -6.11 5.33 1.39
N PRO A 58 -4.98 4.91 0.78
CA PRO A 58 -3.78 5.72 0.80
C PRO A 58 -4.02 7.04 0.08
N GLU A 59 -3.51 8.14 0.64
CA GLU A 59 -3.55 9.46 0.04
C GLU A 59 -2.30 10.27 0.45
N PHE A 60 -1.75 11.04 -0.48
CA PHE A 60 -0.64 11.94 -0.17
C PHE A 60 -1.14 13.35 0.09
N THR A 61 -0.62 13.98 1.15
CA THR A 61 -0.79 15.42 1.34
C THR A 61 0.01 16.20 0.30
N ALA A 62 -0.28 17.50 0.15
CA ALA A 62 0.55 18.39 -0.67
C ALA A 62 2.02 18.46 -0.18
N GLY A 63 2.27 18.16 1.10
CA GLY A 63 3.62 18.08 1.68
C GLY A 63 4.33 16.75 1.43
N GLY A 64 3.66 15.76 0.84
CA GLY A 64 4.23 14.42 0.58
C GLY A 64 4.08 13.42 1.72
N ASP A 65 3.36 13.77 2.79
CA ASP A 65 3.01 12.82 3.85
C ASP A 65 1.97 11.82 3.35
N LEU A 66 2.14 10.54 3.71
CA LEU A 66 1.18 9.50 3.37
C LEU A 66 0.17 9.32 4.52
N LEU A 67 -1.10 9.53 4.23
CA LEU A 67 -2.24 9.28 5.10
C LEU A 67 -2.98 8.01 4.67
N PHE A 68 -3.65 7.35 5.62
CA PHE A 68 -4.44 6.13 5.38
C PHE A 68 -5.44 5.88 6.52
N LEU A 69 -6.40 4.99 6.27
CA LEU A 69 -7.42 4.52 7.21
C LEU A 69 -7.14 3.10 7.70
#